data_AF-A0AAU5BLE1-F1
#
_entry.id   AF-A0AAU5BLE1-F1
#
_cell.length_a   1.000
_cell.length_b   1.000
_cell.length_c   1.000
_cell.angle_alpha   90.00
_cell.angle_beta   90.00
_cell.angle_gamma   90.00
#
_symmetry.space_group_name_H-M   'P 1'
#
loop_
_entity.id
_entity.type
_entity.pdbx_description
1 polymer ?
#
loop_
_entity_poly.entity_id
_entity_poly.type
_entity_poly.pdbx_seq_one_letter_code
_entity_poly.pdbx_strand_id
1 'polypeptide(L)'
;MSEREWQGELTKSEGAFMVNACEIDILAGVWGDLDDADRSRPVEELAGILLALVDRGWIEVRRVAPWATSSGGKGFQPGELVPRDQLRAVLENPANWEYPDDFSWIGAVTLVETEAGKKIIR
;
A
#
# COMPACT_ATOMS: atom_id res chain seq x y z
N MET A 1 6.81 -22.39 -4.04
CA MET A 1 5.42 -22.41 -4.53
C MET A 1 5.39 -21.52 -5.76
N SER A 2 4.68 -21.91 -6.82
CA SER A 2 4.71 -21.15 -8.09
C SER A 2 3.69 -20.02 -8.09
N GLU A 3 3.89 -19.00 -8.93
CA GLU A 3 3.01 -17.85 -9.22
C GLU A 3 1.50 -18.18 -9.32
N ARG A 4 1.15 -19.43 -9.67
CA ARG A 4 -0.23 -19.93 -9.80
C ARG A 4 -0.89 -20.36 -8.49
N GLU A 5 -0.13 -20.63 -7.43
CA GLU A 5 -0.70 -21.15 -6.16
C GLU A 5 -1.32 -20.03 -5.32
N TRP A 6 -0.82 -18.79 -5.43
CA TRP A 6 -1.29 -17.64 -4.64
C TRP A 6 -2.51 -16.91 -5.22
N GLN A 7 -2.68 -16.94 -6.55
CA GLN A 7 -3.89 -16.40 -7.21
C GLN A 7 -5.18 -17.14 -6.82
N GLY A 8 -5.07 -18.29 -6.13
CA GLY A 8 -6.21 -19.01 -5.56
C GLY A 8 -6.60 -18.60 -4.13
N GLU A 9 -5.70 -17.96 -3.37
CA GLU A 9 -5.95 -17.59 -1.96
C GLU A 9 -6.27 -16.11 -1.76
N LEU A 10 -5.75 -15.23 -2.61
CA LEU A 10 -6.02 -13.80 -2.57
C LEU A 10 -7.16 -13.43 -3.51
N THR A 11 -8.06 -12.57 -3.05
CA THR A 11 -8.98 -11.85 -3.93
C THR A 11 -8.21 -10.88 -4.84
N LYS A 12 -8.87 -10.37 -5.89
CA LYS A 12 -8.26 -9.40 -6.82
C LYS A 12 -7.78 -8.13 -6.11
N SER A 13 -8.62 -7.51 -5.28
CA SER A 13 -8.24 -6.40 -4.41
C SER A 13 -7.06 -6.72 -3.49
N GLU A 14 -7.06 -7.87 -2.82
CA GLU A 14 -5.93 -8.24 -1.95
C GLU A 14 -4.63 -8.38 -2.76
N GLY A 15 -4.69 -8.99 -3.94
CA GLY A 15 -3.56 -9.08 -4.85
C GLY A 15 -3.03 -7.70 -5.28
N ALA A 16 -3.92 -6.75 -5.60
CA ALA A 16 -3.52 -5.39 -5.96
C ALA A 16 -2.75 -4.70 -4.82
N PHE A 17 -3.24 -4.79 -3.58
CA PHE A 17 -2.53 -4.23 -2.42
C PHE A 17 -1.16 -4.90 -2.20
N MET A 18 -1.08 -6.22 -2.35
CA MET A 18 0.18 -6.95 -2.18
C MET A 18 1.22 -6.58 -3.26
N VAL A 19 0.79 -6.39 -4.51
CA VAL A 19 1.65 -5.90 -5.61
C VAL A 19 2.17 -4.50 -5.29
N ASN A 20 1.28 -3.57 -4.95
CA ASN A 20 1.65 -2.19 -4.62
C ASN A 20 2.59 -2.12 -3.40
N ALA A 21 2.40 -3.00 -2.41
CA ALA A 21 3.29 -3.10 -1.26
C ALA A 21 4.69 -3.63 -1.62
N CYS A 22 4.80 -4.55 -2.58
CA CYS A 22 6.09 -5.04 -3.11
C CYS A 22 6.82 -3.94 -3.90
N GLU A 23 6.07 -3.11 -4.62
CA GLU A 23 6.60 -2.00 -5.41
C GLU A 23 6.88 -0.74 -4.58
N ILE A 24 6.41 -0.71 -3.33
CA ILE A 24 6.50 0.45 -2.43
C ILE A 24 5.78 1.66 -3.03
N ASP A 25 4.62 1.42 -3.63
CA ASP A 25 3.81 2.49 -4.22
C ASP A 25 3.05 3.27 -3.14
N ILE A 26 2.59 4.46 -3.50
CA ILE A 26 1.62 5.21 -2.69
C ILE A 26 0.24 4.56 -2.79
N LEU A 27 -0.61 4.77 -1.78
CA LEU A 27 -1.94 4.17 -1.73
C LEU A 27 -2.82 4.55 -2.94
N ALA A 28 -2.64 5.76 -3.49
CA ALA A 28 -3.30 6.20 -4.71
C ALA A 28 -2.91 5.37 -5.96
N GLY A 29 -1.73 4.73 -5.95
CA GLY A 29 -1.26 3.82 -7.00
C GLY A 29 -2.16 2.62 -7.22
N VAL A 30 -2.75 2.11 -6.13
CA VAL A 30 -3.57 0.89 -6.12
C VAL A 30 -4.74 0.94 -7.11
N TRP A 31 -5.30 2.12 -7.40
CA TRP A 31 -6.39 2.27 -8.36
C TRP A 31 -6.05 1.70 -9.75
N GLY A 32 -4.78 1.74 -10.15
CA GLY A 32 -4.31 1.17 -11.41
C GLY A 32 -4.51 -0.35 -11.48
N ASP A 33 -4.32 -1.04 -10.36
CA ASP A 33 -4.32 -2.50 -10.25
C ASP A 33 -5.65 -3.12 -9.81
N LEU A 34 -6.58 -2.30 -9.31
CA LEU A 34 -7.94 -2.75 -9.02
C LEU A 34 -8.72 -3.07 -10.30
N ASP A 35 -9.62 -4.04 -10.24
CA ASP A 35 -10.58 -4.30 -11.30
C ASP A 35 -11.75 -3.29 -11.26
N ASP A 36 -12.57 -3.27 -12.32
CA ASP A 36 -13.65 -2.28 -12.44
C ASP A 36 -14.69 -2.38 -11.32
N ALA A 37 -14.94 -3.58 -10.78
CA ALA A 37 -15.88 -3.75 -9.68
C ALA A 37 -15.30 -3.15 -8.40
N ASP A 38 -14.03 -3.41 -8.12
CA ASP A 38 -13.34 -2.94 -6.93
C ASP A 38 -13.06 -1.42 -6.98
N ARG A 39 -12.79 -0.85 -8.18
CA ARG A 39 -12.66 0.61 -8.37
C ARG A 39 -13.94 1.39 -8.04
N SER A 40 -15.10 0.73 -8.14
CA SER A 40 -16.40 1.35 -7.85
C SER A 40 -16.78 1.31 -6.37
N ARG A 41 -15.99 0.60 -5.53
CA ARG A 41 -16.28 0.46 -4.11
C ARG A 41 -16.02 1.74 -3.33
N PRO A 42 -16.75 1.96 -2.22
CA PRO A 42 -16.37 2.95 -1.23
C PRO A 42 -14.95 2.69 -0.68
N VAL A 43 -14.23 3.76 -0.40
CA VAL A 43 -12.88 3.71 0.17
C VAL A 43 -12.87 2.93 1.49
N GLU A 44 -13.93 3.00 2.27
CA GLU A 44 -14.05 2.30 3.56
C GLU A 44 -14.05 0.77 3.40
N GLU A 45 -14.61 0.25 2.30
CA GLU A 45 -14.55 -1.18 2.00
C GLU A 45 -13.13 -1.61 1.62
N LEU A 46 -12.48 -0.84 0.75
CA LEU A 46 -11.09 -1.08 0.35
C LEU A 46 -10.13 -0.95 1.54
N ALA A 47 -10.35 0.03 2.41
CA ALA A 47 -9.63 0.21 3.67
C ALA A 47 -9.80 -1.02 4.58
N GLY A 48 -11.00 -1.61 4.64
CA GLY A 48 -11.25 -2.85 5.38
C GLY A 48 -10.44 -4.04 4.84
N ILE A 49 -10.34 -4.18 3.52
CA ILE A 49 -9.53 -5.22 2.87
C ILE A 49 -8.04 -5.02 3.20
N LEU A 50 -7.52 -3.82 3.00
CA LEU A 50 -6.12 -3.51 3.29
C LEU A 50 -5.80 -3.71 4.77
N LEU A 51 -6.69 -3.30 5.68
CA LEU A 51 -6.50 -3.49 7.12
C LEU A 51 -6.38 -4.97 7.50
N ALA A 52 -7.13 -5.86 6.84
CA ALA A 52 -7.00 -7.30 7.07
C ALA A 52 -5.61 -7.84 6.68
N LEU A 53 -5.00 -7.31 5.60
CA LEU A 53 -3.65 -7.68 5.19
C LEU A 53 -2.59 -7.16 6.18
N VAL A 54 -2.79 -5.96 6.73
CA VAL A 54 -1.95 -5.41 7.80
C VAL A 54 -2.08 -6.24 9.07
N ASP A 55 -3.29 -6.64 9.46
CA ASP A 55 -3.53 -7.46 10.65
C ASP A 55 -2.95 -8.88 10.53
N ARG A 56 -2.86 -9.42 9.30
CA ARG A 56 -2.10 -10.66 8.99
C ARG A 56 -0.58 -10.46 9.05
N GLY A 57 -0.12 -9.22 9.16
CA GLY A 57 1.29 -8.84 9.20
C GLY A 57 1.98 -8.89 7.84
N TRP A 58 1.22 -8.86 6.73
CA TRP A 58 1.78 -8.99 5.37
C TRP A 58 2.17 -7.64 4.76
N ILE A 59 1.50 -6.57 5.17
CA ILE A 59 1.74 -5.20 4.73
C ILE A 59 1.94 -4.30 5.96
N GLU A 60 2.87 -3.37 5.85
CA GLU A 60 2.98 -2.19 6.69
C GLU A 60 2.46 -0.97 5.94
N VAL A 61 1.75 -0.08 6.63
CA VAL A 61 1.31 1.20 6.07
C VAL A 61 2.19 2.29 6.66
N ARG A 62 2.90 3.00 5.79
CA ARG A 62 3.89 4.02 6.18
C ARG A 62 3.60 5.35 5.50
N ARG A 63 4.32 6.38 5.91
CA ARG A 63 4.38 7.67 5.22
C ARG A 63 5.60 7.73 4.32
N VAL A 64 5.48 8.30 3.13
CA VAL A 64 6.65 8.55 2.27
C VAL A 64 7.55 9.59 2.94
N ALA A 65 8.83 9.28 3.03
CA ALA A 65 9.87 10.19 3.52
C ALA A 65 10.86 10.54 2.42
N PRO A 66 11.51 11.71 2.50
CA PRO A 66 12.60 12.04 1.60
C PRO A 66 13.78 11.11 1.85
N TRP A 67 14.44 10.70 0.77
CA TRP A 67 15.72 10.02 0.80
C TRP A 67 16.78 10.89 0.12
N ALA A 68 17.99 10.90 0.67
CA ALA A 68 19.11 11.59 0.04
C ALA A 68 20.42 10.82 0.22
N THR A 69 21.26 10.83 -0.82
CA THR A 69 22.65 10.34 -0.71
C THR A 69 23.56 11.43 -0.16
N SER A 70 24.71 11.03 0.38
CA SER A 70 25.79 11.96 0.76
C SER A 70 26.36 12.75 -0.42
N SER A 71 26.16 12.26 -1.66
CA SER A 71 26.52 12.94 -2.90
C SER A 71 25.46 13.89 -3.45
N GLY A 72 24.34 14.08 -2.75
CA GLY A 72 23.28 15.02 -3.12
C GLY A 72 22.17 14.47 -4.03
N GLY A 73 22.19 13.16 -4.33
CA GLY A 73 21.06 12.49 -4.97
C GLY A 73 19.84 12.54 -4.04
N LYS A 74 18.63 12.68 -4.62
CA LYS A 74 17.37 12.73 -3.89
C LYS A 74 16.40 11.69 -4.42
N GLY A 75 15.50 11.23 -3.56
CA GLY A 75 14.44 10.31 -3.93
C GLY A 75 13.46 10.12 -2.78
N PHE A 76 12.73 9.01 -2.82
CA PHE A 76 11.70 8.65 -1.87
C PHE A 76 12.04 7.34 -1.19
N GLN A 77 11.60 7.19 0.06
CA GLN A 77 11.70 5.95 0.81
C GLN A 77 10.51 5.80 1.76
N PRO A 78 10.20 4.58 2.22
CA PRO A 78 9.33 4.40 3.36
C PRO A 78 9.86 5.12 4.59
N GLY A 79 9.01 5.95 5.20
CA GLY A 79 9.27 6.68 6.42
C GLY A 79 8.60 6.04 7.63
N GLU A 80 7.96 6.89 8.43
CA GLU A 80 7.31 6.50 9.68
C GLU A 80 6.15 5.54 9.45
N LEU A 81 6.04 4.55 10.34
CA LEU A 81 4.91 3.63 10.40
C LEU A 81 3.66 4.36 10.88
N VAL A 82 2.54 4.19 10.18
CA VAL A 82 1.25 4.71 10.64
C VAL A 82 0.83 3.92 11.89
N PRO A 83 0.61 4.57 13.04
CA PRO A 83 0.20 3.88 14.27
C PRO A 83 -1.10 3.09 14.10
N ARG A 84 -1.17 1.90 14.71
CA ARG A 84 -2.30 0.97 14.50
C ARG A 84 -3.66 1.55 14.91
N ASP A 85 -3.68 2.40 15.94
CA ASP A 85 -4.85 3.12 16.44
C ASP A 85 -5.33 4.22 15.49
N GLN A 86 -4.44 4.75 14.65
CA GLN A 86 -4.75 5.77 13.63
C GLN A 86 -5.03 5.16 12.25
N LEU A 87 -4.59 3.92 12.04
CA LEU A 87 -4.56 3.29 10.72
C LEU A 87 -5.92 3.28 10.02
N ARG A 88 -7.00 2.92 10.73
CA ARG A 88 -8.34 2.92 10.16
C ARG A 88 -8.74 4.31 9.65
N ALA A 89 -8.58 5.35 10.48
CA ALA A 89 -8.93 6.72 10.11
C ALA A 89 -8.09 7.25 8.94
N VAL A 90 -6.83 6.83 8.84
CA VAL A 90 -5.96 7.17 7.70
C VAL A 90 -6.46 6.49 6.43
N LEU A 91 -6.75 5.18 6.48
CA LEU A 91 -7.17 4.42 5.30
C LEU A 91 -8.59 4.77 4.85
N GLU A 92 -9.49 5.16 5.74
CA GLU A 92 -10.85 5.58 5.40
C GLU A 92 -10.93 7.02 4.86
N ASN A 93 -9.85 7.81 4.97
CA ASN A 93 -9.83 9.18 4.46
C ASN A 93 -9.60 9.19 2.94
N PRO A 94 -10.57 9.63 2.11
CA PRO A 94 -10.45 9.62 0.65
C PRO A 94 -9.25 10.40 0.12
N ALA A 95 -8.81 11.46 0.82
CA ALA A 95 -7.66 12.26 0.40
C ALA A 95 -6.35 11.46 0.36
N ASN A 96 -6.21 10.36 1.12
CA ASN A 96 -5.03 9.50 1.05
C ASN A 96 -5.04 8.55 -0.17
N TRP A 97 -6.16 8.47 -0.89
CA TRP A 97 -6.34 7.67 -2.11
C TRP A 97 -6.20 8.50 -3.37
N GLU A 98 -5.99 9.81 -3.24
CA GLU A 98 -5.78 10.72 -4.35
C GLU A 98 -4.28 11.00 -4.51
N TYR A 99 -3.83 11.20 -5.76
CA TYR A 99 -2.45 11.59 -6.02
C TYR A 99 -2.20 13.01 -5.49
N PRO A 100 -1.11 13.25 -4.74
CA PRO A 100 -0.76 14.60 -4.31
C PRO A 100 -0.46 15.53 -5.49
N ASP A 101 -0.92 16.78 -5.40
CA ASP A 101 -0.77 17.78 -6.47
C ASP A 101 0.69 18.16 -6.78
N ASP A 102 1.58 18.05 -5.79
CA ASP A 102 2.93 18.59 -5.87
C ASP A 102 3.98 17.61 -6.41
N PHE A 103 3.58 16.40 -6.81
CA PHE A 103 4.43 15.28 -7.24
C PHE A 103 5.57 14.91 -6.29
N SER A 104 5.65 15.54 -5.11
CA SER A 104 6.70 15.27 -4.13
C SER A 104 6.38 13.98 -3.38
N TRP A 105 5.09 13.61 -3.33
CA TRP A 105 4.55 12.44 -2.62
C TRP A 105 4.95 12.35 -1.15
N ILE A 106 5.70 13.31 -0.61
CA ILE A 106 6.19 13.32 0.77
C ILE A 106 5.00 13.41 1.71
N GLY A 107 4.93 12.50 2.68
CA GLY A 107 3.80 12.38 3.59
C GLY A 107 2.59 11.64 3.00
N ALA A 108 2.59 11.25 1.72
CA ALA A 108 1.57 10.34 1.19
C ALA A 108 1.63 8.99 1.92
N VAL A 109 0.50 8.28 1.92
CA VAL A 109 0.44 6.91 2.43
C VAL A 109 1.12 6.00 1.43
N THR A 110 2.02 5.13 1.88
CA THR A 110 2.68 4.11 1.07
C THR A 110 2.56 2.74 1.73
N LEU A 111 2.49 1.70 0.90
CA LEU A 111 2.37 0.32 1.32
C LEU A 111 3.74 -0.34 1.25
N VAL A 112 4.10 -1.10 2.28
CA VAL A 112 5.38 -1.79 2.34
C VAL A 112 5.17 -3.26 2.66
N GLU A 113 5.63 -4.12 1.76
CA GLU A 113 5.62 -5.55 1.96
C GLU A 113 6.56 -5.96 3.12
N THR A 114 6.06 -6.78 4.04
CA THR A 114 6.87 -7.33 5.14
C THR A 114 7.59 -8.61 4.75
N GLU A 115 8.50 -9.09 5.60
CA GLU A 115 9.11 -10.43 5.42
C GLU A 115 8.09 -11.58 5.45
N ALA A 116 6.95 -11.39 6.13
CA ALA A 116 5.85 -12.35 6.07
C ALA A 116 5.10 -12.25 4.75
N GLY A 117 4.83 -11.02 4.28
CA GLY A 117 4.23 -10.76 2.97
C GLY A 117 5.02 -11.34 1.81
N LYS A 118 6.36 -11.23 1.86
CA LYS A 118 7.29 -11.82 0.87
C LYS A 118 7.08 -13.31 0.64
N LYS A 119 6.76 -14.04 1.70
CA LYS A 119 6.53 -15.49 1.61
C LYS A 119 5.20 -15.85 0.94
N ILE A 120 4.32 -14.87 0.77
CA ILE A 120 3.03 -15.02 0.10
C ILE A 120 3.14 -14.69 -1.39
N ILE A 121 4.08 -13.84 -1.80
CA ILE A 121 4.23 -13.44 -3.21
C ILE A 121 5.45 -14.06 -3.90
N ARG A 122 6.39 -14.65 -3.15
CA ARG A 122 7.63 -15.29 -3.66
C ARG A 122 7.78 -16.73 -3.14
#